data_AF-K2RM43-F1
#
_entry.id   AF-K2RM43-F1
#
_cell.length_a   1.000
_cell.length_b   1.000
_cell.length_c   1.000
_cell.angle_alpha   90.00
_cell.angle_beta   90.00
_cell.angle_gamma   90.00
#
_symmetry.space_group_name_H-M   'P 1'
#
loop_
_entity.id
_entity.type
_entity.pdbx_description
1 polymer ?
#
loop_
_entity_poly.entity_id
_entity_poly.type
_entity_poly.pdbx_seq_one_letter_code
_entity_poly.pdbx_strand_id
1 'polypeptide(L)'
;MCNEMCAIQSSGKTLKRKKENNQIPTVVDWRAIAQKKRAAQPELIPSEVRVKNIPDGLVNAVEYVQSCGLLSDEELQLTRITDARVLLDKVVSGALTSAKIASAFIKRTAILQQLTGCCTEIFFDRALERAQILDRHLAETGKPIGPLHGLPVSVKDGFDVGWVGLVDTPAPKNGRELEVLLQLGAVIYCKTNIPQSLLMSDSYHHVFGQSVNPFNRNLISGGSSGGEGALVGGRGSILGMGTDIGGSVRIPACLQGLYRLCPTIGRVPFLKSAEACTRRSSETEQLSHTHRRDQEYIVPPVAGPLTHNLSTLEYYLDDSHLSTSPWDVDPRAFPIPWRKGLAEPPKKPLKLAYIFDDGVVKPQPPVARIMREVVEKLKAVGREFIEWDTSLHKEGVRLWYEAVLADGGKGCRDNCALIGEPLIQGMVVGEEKNFLDIPERQKVRHHDQLSVAKL
;
A
#
# COMPACT_ATOMS: atom_id res chain seq x y z
N MET A 1 -26.87 11.74 2.30
CA MET A 1 -26.83 10.64 3.28
C MET A 1 -25.39 10.12 3.45
N CYS A 2 -24.46 10.98 3.83
CA CYS A 2 -23.08 10.63 4.15
C CYS A 2 -22.72 11.38 5.43
N ASN A 3 -23.09 10.84 6.58
CA ASN A 3 -22.63 11.28 7.90
C ASN A 3 -23.09 10.30 9.00
N GLU A 4 -22.76 9.02 8.86
CA GLU A 4 -22.80 8.07 9.99
C GLU A 4 -21.64 7.07 9.82
N MET A 5 -20.41 7.50 10.13
CA MET A 5 -19.25 6.60 10.25
C MET A 5 -18.42 6.85 11.52
N CYS A 6 -18.99 7.51 12.53
CA CYS A 6 -18.32 7.67 13.83
C CYS A 6 -19.33 7.56 14.98
N ALA A 7 -19.40 6.39 15.61
CA ALA A 7 -19.50 6.23 17.08
C ALA A 7 -19.74 4.76 17.43
N ILE A 8 -18.86 4.16 18.24
CA ILE A 8 -19.30 3.15 19.20
C ILE A 8 -18.96 3.65 20.60
N GLN A 9 -19.99 3.54 21.43
CA GLN A 9 -20.16 4.01 22.79
C GLN A 9 -19.16 3.39 23.76
N SER A 10 -18.57 4.24 24.60
CA SER A 10 -17.97 3.83 25.86
C SER A 10 -19.09 3.58 26.89
N SER A 11 -19.31 2.33 27.28
CA SER A 11 -20.15 2.00 28.43
C SER A 11 -19.47 2.45 29.72
N GLY A 12 -20.08 3.42 30.40
CA GLY A 12 -19.57 3.98 31.65
C GLY A 12 -19.69 2.99 32.81
N LYS A 13 -18.56 2.64 33.42
CA LYS A 13 -18.47 2.30 34.84
C LYS A 13 -17.23 2.96 35.43
N THR A 14 -17.47 3.99 36.24
CA THR A 14 -16.45 4.74 36.97
C THR A 14 -15.84 3.88 38.08
N LEU A 15 -14.65 3.33 37.84
CA LEU A 15 -13.82 2.69 38.87
C LEU A 15 -12.93 3.76 39.51
N LYS A 16 -13.25 4.16 40.75
CA LYS A 16 -12.36 4.97 41.60
C LYS A 16 -11.07 4.17 41.86
N ARG A 17 -9.95 4.58 41.26
CA ARG A 17 -8.63 4.01 41.58
C ARG A 17 -8.10 4.61 42.88
N LYS A 18 -7.89 3.74 43.87
CA LYS A 18 -7.05 4.00 45.06
C LYS A 18 -5.60 4.25 44.61
N LYS A 19 -4.93 5.20 45.26
CA LYS A 19 -3.48 5.42 45.14
C LYS A 19 -2.75 4.22 45.71
N GLU A 20 -2.00 3.49 44.88
CA GLU A 20 -1.00 2.53 45.35
C GLU A 20 0.32 2.71 44.60
N ASN A 21 1.34 3.01 45.42
CA ASN A 21 2.78 2.72 45.35
C ASN A 21 3.59 2.83 44.05
N ASN A 22 4.69 3.58 44.17
CA ASN A 22 5.91 3.52 43.36
C ASN A 22 6.34 2.07 43.10
N GLN A 23 5.97 1.53 41.94
CA GLN A 23 6.66 0.40 41.33
C GLN A 23 7.56 0.93 40.21
N ILE A 24 8.80 0.44 40.19
CA ILE A 24 9.74 0.53 39.08
C ILE A 24 8.98 0.23 37.77
N PRO A 25 9.12 1.01 36.68
CA PRO A 25 8.37 0.77 35.45
C PRO A 25 8.59 -0.67 35.02
N THR A 26 7.52 -1.47 35.04
CA THR A 26 7.54 -2.81 34.46
C THR A 26 7.97 -2.63 33.02
N VAL A 27 9.12 -3.19 32.64
CA VAL A 27 9.57 -3.19 31.25
C VAL A 27 8.44 -3.81 30.43
N VAL A 28 7.76 -2.98 29.64
CA VAL A 28 6.66 -3.44 28.81
C VAL A 28 7.25 -4.41 27.79
N ASP A 29 6.89 -5.69 27.88
CA ASP A 29 7.38 -6.67 26.92
C ASP A 29 6.67 -6.46 25.58
N TRP A 30 7.36 -5.80 24.66
CA TRP A 30 6.87 -5.58 23.31
C TRP A 30 6.51 -6.89 22.59
N ARG A 31 7.18 -8.00 22.91
CA ARG A 31 6.86 -9.30 22.30
C ARG A 31 5.48 -9.77 22.71
N ALA A 32 5.11 -9.57 23.97
CA ALA A 32 3.76 -9.90 24.46
C ALA A 32 2.68 -9.06 23.76
N ILE A 33 2.93 -7.77 23.51
CA ILE A 33 2.01 -6.89 22.75
C ILE A 33 1.87 -7.39 21.31
N ALA A 34 2.98 -7.62 20.63
CA ALA A 34 3.01 -8.12 19.25
C ALA A 34 2.31 -9.48 19.13
N GLN A 35 2.60 -10.42 20.05
CA GLN A 35 1.97 -11.73 20.11
C GLN A 35 0.46 -11.63 20.31
N LYS A 36 0.01 -10.77 21.24
CA LYS A 36 -1.42 -10.54 21.48
C LYS A 36 -2.13 -10.04 20.22
N LYS A 37 -1.57 -9.03 19.55
CA LYS A 37 -2.15 -8.48 18.31
C LYS A 37 -2.15 -9.50 17.18
N ARG A 38 -1.06 -10.25 17.02
CA ARG A 38 -0.94 -11.32 16.02
C ARG A 38 -1.90 -12.47 16.27
N ALA A 39 -2.11 -12.87 17.53
CA ALA A 39 -3.02 -13.94 17.91
C ALA A 39 -4.50 -13.56 17.69
N ALA A 40 -4.85 -12.27 17.73
CA ALA A 40 -6.21 -11.81 17.45
C ALA A 40 -6.55 -11.83 15.95
N GLN A 41 -5.57 -11.74 15.05
CA GLN A 41 -5.82 -11.64 13.61
C GLN A 41 -6.46 -12.90 12.99
N PRO A 42 -6.04 -14.14 13.33
CA PRO A 42 -6.72 -15.36 12.86
C PRO A 42 -8.20 -15.46 13.27
N GLU A 43 -8.60 -14.83 14.37
CA GLU A 43 -10.02 -14.85 14.79
C GLU A 43 -10.93 -14.06 13.85
N LEU A 44 -10.36 -13.14 13.06
CA LEU A 44 -11.07 -12.38 12.02
C LEU A 44 -11.25 -13.16 10.72
N ILE A 45 -10.69 -14.38 10.63
CA ILE A 45 -10.81 -15.25 9.47
C ILE A 45 -12.11 -16.08 9.58
N PRO A 46 -13.00 -16.05 8.58
CA PRO A 46 -14.21 -16.86 8.56
C PRO A 46 -13.88 -18.36 8.68
N SER A 47 -14.63 -19.06 9.51
CA SER A 47 -14.31 -20.45 9.90
C SER A 47 -14.33 -21.41 8.72
N GLU A 48 -15.17 -21.15 7.72
CA GLU A 48 -15.33 -21.94 6.50
C GLU A 48 -14.08 -21.93 5.59
N VAL A 49 -13.19 -20.95 5.75
CA VAL A 49 -11.95 -20.81 4.96
C VAL A 49 -10.68 -20.85 5.80
N ARG A 50 -10.77 -21.31 7.06
CA ARG A 50 -9.60 -21.59 7.89
C ARG A 50 -8.88 -22.83 7.35
N VAL A 51 -7.61 -22.66 7.01
CA VAL A 51 -6.73 -23.72 6.56
C VAL A 51 -6.36 -24.57 7.77
N LYS A 52 -6.86 -25.82 7.81
CA LYS A 52 -6.63 -26.70 8.96
C LYS A 52 -5.15 -27.09 9.14
N ASN A 53 -4.51 -27.48 8.04
CA ASN A 53 -3.11 -27.85 8.00
C ASN A 53 -2.50 -27.28 6.71
N ILE A 54 -1.49 -26.41 6.85
CA ILE A 54 -0.68 -25.97 5.71
C ILE A 54 0.30 -27.10 5.39
N PRO A 55 0.32 -27.65 4.16
CA PRO A 55 1.25 -28.73 3.82
C PRO A 55 2.71 -28.34 4.06
N ASP A 56 3.47 -29.27 4.63
CA ASP A 56 4.92 -29.11 4.79
C ASP A 56 5.57 -28.88 3.43
N GLY A 57 6.47 -27.89 3.36
CA GLY A 57 7.14 -27.53 2.12
C GLY A 57 6.25 -26.88 1.07
N LEU A 58 5.02 -26.45 1.39
CA LEU A 58 4.19 -25.71 0.45
C LEU A 58 4.91 -24.45 -0.06
N VAL A 59 5.24 -24.44 -1.36
CA VAL A 59 5.91 -23.32 -2.04
C VAL A 59 4.93 -22.33 -2.65
N ASN A 60 3.98 -22.80 -3.46
CA ASN A 60 3.11 -21.93 -4.25
C ASN A 60 1.72 -21.80 -3.60
N ALA A 61 1.47 -20.67 -2.93
CA ALA A 61 0.19 -20.37 -2.31
C ALA A 61 -0.93 -20.19 -3.35
N VAL A 62 -0.62 -19.68 -4.55
CA VAL A 62 -1.61 -19.48 -5.62
C VAL A 62 -2.16 -20.80 -6.14
N GLU A 63 -1.29 -21.79 -6.32
CA GLU A 63 -1.70 -23.16 -6.70
C GLU A 63 -2.51 -23.81 -5.58
N TYR A 64 -2.06 -23.67 -4.33
CA TYR A 64 -2.79 -24.22 -3.18
C TYR A 64 -4.21 -23.68 -3.08
N VAL A 65 -4.41 -22.36 -3.22
CA VAL A 65 -5.75 -21.74 -3.21
C VAL A 65 -6.67 -22.36 -4.27
N GLN A 66 -6.13 -22.80 -5.41
CA GLN A 66 -6.92 -23.42 -6.48
C GLN A 66 -7.31 -24.87 -6.18
N SER A 67 -6.50 -25.60 -5.40
CA SER A 67 -6.68 -27.03 -5.17
C SER A 67 -7.15 -27.39 -3.75
N CYS A 68 -7.19 -26.44 -2.81
CA CYS A 68 -7.48 -26.72 -1.40
C CYS A 68 -8.95 -27.07 -1.10
N GLY A 69 -9.86 -26.83 -2.04
CA GLY A 69 -11.29 -27.13 -1.88
C GLY A 69 -12.05 -26.21 -0.91
N LEU A 70 -11.44 -25.11 -0.46
CA LEU A 70 -12.07 -24.14 0.45
C LEU A 70 -12.91 -23.07 -0.28
N LEU A 71 -12.73 -22.95 -1.60
CA LEU A 71 -13.51 -22.08 -2.47
C LEU A 71 -14.36 -22.94 -3.39
N SER A 72 -15.60 -22.54 -3.61
CA SER A 72 -16.44 -23.09 -4.67
C SER A 72 -15.87 -22.77 -6.06
N ASP A 73 -16.26 -23.54 -7.07
CA ASP A 73 -15.89 -23.26 -8.45
C ASP A 73 -16.28 -21.85 -8.87
N GLU A 74 -17.46 -21.38 -8.45
CA GLU A 74 -17.92 -20.02 -8.74
C GLU A 74 -17.00 -18.96 -8.12
N GLU A 75 -16.62 -19.09 -6.85
CA GLU A 75 -15.70 -18.17 -6.18
C GLU A 75 -14.31 -18.17 -6.82
N LEU A 76 -13.84 -19.35 -7.25
CA LEU A 76 -12.60 -19.49 -8.02
C LEU A 76 -12.70 -18.77 -9.37
N GLN A 77 -13.79 -18.91 -10.10
CA GLN A 77 -13.98 -18.21 -11.38
C GLN A 77 -14.10 -16.70 -11.19
N LEU A 78 -14.85 -16.23 -10.19
CA LEU A 78 -14.98 -14.80 -9.89
C LEU A 78 -13.63 -14.15 -9.60
N THR A 79 -12.82 -14.79 -8.75
CA THR A 79 -11.48 -14.30 -8.40
C THR A 79 -10.41 -14.59 -9.46
N ARG A 80 -10.76 -15.30 -10.55
CA ARG A 80 -9.92 -15.43 -11.75
C ARG A 80 -10.13 -14.27 -12.73
N ILE A 81 -11.23 -13.51 -12.61
CA ILE A 81 -11.44 -12.30 -13.39
C ILE A 81 -10.46 -11.24 -12.87
N THR A 82 -9.49 -10.91 -13.70
CA THR A 82 -8.44 -9.94 -13.35
C THR A 82 -8.70 -8.54 -13.87
N ASP A 83 -9.65 -8.37 -14.80
CA ASP A 83 -10.03 -7.06 -15.32
C ASP A 83 -11.23 -6.51 -14.55
N ALA A 84 -11.02 -5.40 -13.83
CA ALA A 84 -12.05 -4.75 -13.03
C ALA A 84 -13.26 -4.30 -13.85
N ARG A 85 -13.06 -3.91 -15.13
CA ARG A 85 -14.17 -3.50 -16.01
C ARG A 85 -15.20 -4.63 -16.16
N VAL A 86 -14.74 -5.87 -16.27
CA VAL A 86 -15.63 -7.05 -16.40
C VAL A 86 -16.46 -7.27 -15.15
N LEU A 87 -15.90 -7.08 -13.96
CA LEU A 87 -16.66 -7.19 -12.71
C LEU A 87 -17.65 -6.04 -12.55
N LEU A 88 -17.21 -4.82 -12.85
CA LEU A 88 -18.05 -3.61 -12.77
C LEU A 88 -19.25 -3.70 -13.72
N ASP A 89 -19.05 -4.13 -14.96
CA ASP A 89 -20.12 -4.33 -15.93
C ASP A 89 -21.16 -5.32 -15.41
N LYS A 90 -20.72 -6.42 -14.78
CA LYS A 90 -21.61 -7.43 -14.18
C LYS A 90 -22.37 -6.91 -12.97
N VAL A 91 -21.76 -6.04 -12.16
CA VAL A 91 -22.44 -5.38 -11.04
C VAL A 91 -23.50 -4.41 -11.55
N VAL A 92 -23.11 -3.50 -12.44
CA VAL A 92 -24.01 -2.46 -12.98
C VAL A 92 -25.17 -3.08 -13.77
N SER A 93 -24.95 -4.18 -14.48
CA SER A 93 -26.02 -4.89 -15.20
C SER A 93 -26.92 -5.73 -14.28
N GLY A 94 -26.61 -5.86 -12.99
CA GLY A 94 -27.30 -6.75 -12.05
C GLY A 94 -27.04 -8.25 -12.26
N ALA A 95 -26.07 -8.63 -13.11
CA ALA A 95 -25.73 -10.04 -13.35
C ALA A 95 -24.99 -10.67 -12.15
N LEU A 96 -24.28 -9.84 -11.38
CA LEU A 96 -23.67 -10.20 -10.10
C LEU A 96 -23.96 -9.11 -9.08
N THR A 97 -24.00 -9.49 -7.81
CA THR A 97 -24.08 -8.53 -6.72
C THR A 97 -22.69 -8.21 -6.16
N SER A 98 -22.51 -6.99 -5.67
CA SER A 98 -21.31 -6.56 -4.96
C SER A 98 -21.01 -7.48 -3.78
N ALA A 99 -22.03 -7.89 -3.02
CA ALA A 99 -21.85 -8.80 -1.88
C ALA A 99 -21.29 -10.17 -2.30
N LYS A 100 -21.72 -10.69 -3.46
CA LYS A 100 -21.22 -11.96 -4.00
C LYS A 100 -19.75 -11.85 -4.44
N ILE A 101 -19.41 -10.76 -5.12
CA ILE A 101 -18.03 -10.49 -5.53
C ILE A 101 -17.14 -10.29 -4.30
N ALA A 102 -17.54 -9.43 -3.36
CA ALA A 102 -16.82 -9.17 -2.12
C ALA A 102 -16.58 -10.46 -1.32
N SER A 103 -17.59 -11.32 -1.18
CA SER A 103 -17.45 -12.62 -0.50
C SER A 103 -16.37 -13.51 -1.14
N ALA A 104 -16.36 -13.63 -2.47
CA ALA A 104 -15.36 -14.43 -3.17
C ALA A 104 -13.92 -13.92 -2.96
N PHE A 105 -13.71 -12.60 -3.05
CA PHE A 105 -12.39 -11.97 -2.83
C PHE A 105 -11.96 -12.04 -1.35
N ILE A 106 -12.90 -11.85 -0.42
CA ILE A 106 -12.67 -12.00 1.03
C ILE A 106 -12.19 -13.41 1.36
N LYS A 107 -12.89 -14.44 0.88
CA LYS A 107 -12.55 -15.84 1.15
C LYS A 107 -11.17 -16.20 0.59
N ARG A 108 -10.87 -15.79 -0.65
CA ARG A 108 -9.53 -15.97 -1.23
C ARG A 108 -8.46 -15.24 -0.42
N THR A 109 -8.72 -14.00 0.00
CA THR A 109 -7.82 -13.21 0.84
C THR A 109 -7.56 -13.89 2.18
N ALA A 110 -8.60 -14.42 2.80
CA ALA A 110 -8.53 -15.12 4.07
C ALA A 110 -7.62 -16.36 3.99
N ILE A 111 -7.70 -17.12 2.89
CA ILE A 111 -6.78 -18.24 2.63
C ILE A 111 -5.36 -17.73 2.39
N LEU A 112 -5.17 -16.75 1.50
CA LEU A 112 -3.86 -16.17 1.23
C LEU A 112 -3.19 -15.59 2.47
N GLN A 113 -3.95 -14.99 3.38
CA GLN A 113 -3.41 -14.43 4.61
C GLN A 113 -2.72 -15.50 5.46
N GLN A 114 -3.35 -16.67 5.60
CA GLN A 114 -2.80 -17.79 6.36
C GLN A 114 -1.53 -18.35 5.72
N LEU A 115 -1.39 -18.21 4.40
CA LEU A 115 -0.25 -18.72 3.65
C LEU A 115 0.89 -17.72 3.51
N THR A 116 0.58 -16.41 3.48
CA THR A 116 1.52 -15.37 3.03
C THR A 116 1.70 -14.20 3.99
N GLY A 117 0.85 -14.01 5.00
CA GLY A 117 0.93 -12.87 5.91
C GLY A 117 0.75 -11.50 5.22
N CYS A 118 -0.05 -11.43 4.15
CA CYS A 118 -0.24 -10.25 3.32
C CYS A 118 -1.07 -9.10 3.95
N CYS A 119 -1.81 -9.36 5.03
CA CYS A 119 -2.72 -8.43 5.69
C CYS A 119 -2.26 -8.08 7.11
N THR A 120 -2.54 -6.84 7.52
CA THR A 120 -2.39 -6.34 8.89
C THR A 120 -3.74 -6.30 9.60
N GLU A 121 -4.66 -5.47 9.11
CA GLU A 121 -6.01 -5.29 9.67
C GLU A 121 -7.04 -5.90 8.73
N ILE A 122 -7.96 -6.69 9.28
CA ILE A 122 -9.02 -7.40 8.55
C ILE A 122 -10.38 -6.91 9.04
N PHE A 123 -11.27 -6.57 8.12
CA PHE A 123 -12.61 -6.05 8.45
C PHE A 123 -13.65 -6.54 7.43
N PHE A 124 -13.65 -7.85 7.20
CA PHE A 124 -14.49 -8.52 6.19
C PHE A 124 -16.00 -8.32 6.42
N ASP A 125 -16.47 -8.38 7.67
CA ASP A 125 -17.90 -8.20 7.97
C ASP A 125 -18.40 -6.82 7.55
N ARG A 126 -17.64 -5.77 7.88
CA ARG A 126 -17.94 -4.40 7.47
C ARG A 126 -17.88 -4.22 5.95
N ALA A 127 -17.00 -4.95 5.27
CA ALA A 127 -16.93 -4.93 3.82
C ALA A 127 -18.15 -5.59 3.17
N LEU A 128 -18.61 -6.72 3.70
CA LEU A 128 -19.83 -7.39 3.24
C LEU A 128 -21.07 -6.53 3.49
N GLU A 129 -21.17 -5.88 4.66
CA GLU A 129 -22.25 -4.93 4.96
C GLU A 129 -22.26 -3.78 3.95
N ARG A 130 -21.10 -3.18 3.67
CA ARG A 130 -20.98 -2.13 2.66
C ARG A 130 -21.39 -2.62 1.27
N ALA A 131 -20.97 -3.81 0.89
CA ALA A 131 -21.34 -4.40 -0.39
C ALA A 131 -22.87 -4.58 -0.52
N GLN A 132 -23.54 -5.03 0.55
CA GLN A 132 -25.00 -5.12 0.60
C GLN A 132 -25.70 -3.75 0.53
N ILE A 133 -25.12 -2.72 1.17
CA ILE A 133 -25.63 -1.33 1.05
C ILE A 133 -25.55 -0.86 -0.40
N LEU A 134 -24.44 -1.15 -1.09
CA LEU A 134 -24.24 -0.80 -2.49
C LEU A 134 -25.24 -1.52 -3.40
N ASP A 135 -25.46 -2.82 -3.17
CA ASP A 135 -26.46 -3.60 -3.90
C ASP A 135 -27.88 -3.04 -3.73
N ARG A 136 -28.28 -2.68 -2.50
CA ARG A 136 -29.57 -2.02 -2.25
C ARG A 136 -29.68 -0.68 -2.97
N HIS A 137 -28.63 0.15 -2.90
CA HIS A 137 -28.60 1.43 -3.58
C HIS A 137 -28.81 1.28 -5.10
N LEU A 138 -28.10 0.34 -5.73
CA LEU A 138 -28.24 0.10 -7.15
C LEU A 138 -29.64 -0.41 -7.50
N ALA A 139 -30.21 -1.31 -6.69
CA ALA A 139 -31.55 -1.83 -6.90
C ALA A 139 -32.65 -0.75 -6.74
N GLU A 140 -32.50 0.16 -5.77
CA GLU A 140 -33.46 1.23 -5.48
C GLU A 140 -33.39 2.38 -6.48
N THR A 141 -32.18 2.76 -6.91
CA THR A 141 -31.96 3.98 -7.72
C THR A 141 -31.73 3.69 -9.21
N GLY A 142 -31.39 2.45 -9.56
CA GLY A 142 -30.94 2.07 -10.90
C GLY A 142 -29.60 2.68 -11.31
N LYS A 143 -28.85 3.27 -10.37
CA LYS A 143 -27.58 3.97 -10.65
C LYS A 143 -26.48 3.54 -9.68
N PRO A 144 -25.23 3.37 -10.15
CA PRO A 144 -24.10 3.16 -9.25
C PRO A 144 -23.78 4.45 -8.48
N ILE A 145 -23.30 4.31 -7.23
CA ILE A 145 -22.77 5.42 -6.42
C ILE A 145 -21.60 6.13 -7.13
N GLY A 146 -20.75 5.35 -7.81
CA GLY A 146 -19.59 5.85 -8.51
C GLY A 146 -18.94 4.78 -9.39
N PRO A 147 -17.84 5.12 -10.09
CA PRO A 147 -17.20 4.23 -11.04
C PRO A 147 -16.67 2.91 -10.45
N LEU A 148 -16.33 2.86 -9.17
CA LEU A 148 -15.85 1.66 -8.48
C LEU A 148 -16.96 0.94 -7.68
N HIS A 149 -18.22 1.21 -7.98
CA HIS A 149 -19.36 0.68 -7.23
C HIS A 149 -19.28 -0.84 -7.04
N GLY A 150 -19.16 -1.27 -5.79
CA GLY A 150 -19.16 -2.67 -5.39
C GLY A 150 -17.83 -3.41 -5.56
N LEU A 151 -16.81 -2.76 -6.11
CA LEU A 151 -15.53 -3.41 -6.42
C LEU A 151 -14.67 -3.61 -5.15
N PRO A 152 -14.19 -4.83 -4.84
CA PRO A 152 -13.26 -5.06 -3.75
C PRO A 152 -11.88 -4.44 -4.03
N VAL A 153 -11.39 -3.60 -3.12
CA VAL A 153 -10.08 -2.93 -3.25
C VAL A 153 -9.30 -3.08 -1.96
N SER A 154 -8.01 -3.43 -2.07
CA SER A 154 -7.08 -3.49 -0.95
C SER A 154 -6.29 -2.20 -0.82
N VAL A 155 -5.92 -1.83 0.41
CA VAL A 155 -5.13 -0.63 0.68
C VAL A 155 -3.96 -0.92 1.61
N LYS A 156 -2.79 -0.37 1.29
CA LYS A 156 -1.59 -0.48 2.13
C LYS A 156 -1.83 0.14 3.50
N ASP A 157 -1.31 -0.50 4.54
CA ASP A 157 -1.37 0.07 5.89
C ASP A 157 -0.44 1.29 6.06
N GLY A 158 -0.73 2.07 7.09
CA GLY A 158 0.02 3.24 7.49
C GLY A 158 1.24 2.90 8.34
N PHE A 159 2.14 3.88 8.44
CA PHE A 159 3.39 3.81 9.19
C PHE A 159 3.23 3.29 10.63
N ASP A 160 2.13 3.67 11.31
CA ASP A 160 1.92 3.36 12.72
C ASP A 160 1.86 1.86 13.00
N VAL A 161 1.23 1.07 12.13
CA VAL A 161 1.09 -0.38 12.33
C VAL A 161 2.42 -1.14 12.20
N GLY A 162 3.41 -0.52 11.56
CA GLY A 162 4.78 -1.06 11.48
C GLY A 162 5.54 -1.05 12.81
N TRP A 163 5.02 -0.38 13.84
CA TRP A 163 5.65 -0.24 15.16
C TRP A 163 4.77 -0.84 16.25
N VAL A 164 5.32 -1.75 17.05
CA VAL A 164 4.60 -2.36 18.18
C VAL A 164 4.17 -1.29 19.19
N GLY A 165 4.96 -0.21 19.34
CA GLY A 165 4.63 0.89 20.25
C GLY A 165 3.42 1.73 19.82
N LEU A 166 2.91 1.56 18.60
CA LEU A 166 1.82 2.34 18.01
C LEU A 166 0.60 1.48 17.64
N VAL A 167 0.61 0.18 17.96
CA VAL A 167 -0.56 -0.67 17.75
C VAL A 167 -1.75 -0.17 18.58
N ASP A 168 -2.97 -0.51 18.13
CA ASP A 168 -4.23 -0.13 18.77
C ASP A 168 -4.40 1.39 18.97
N THR A 169 -3.75 2.18 18.11
CA THR A 169 -3.89 3.65 18.02
C THR A 169 -4.61 4.01 16.70
N PRO A 170 -5.92 3.75 16.57
CA PRO A 170 -6.63 3.99 15.32
C PRO A 170 -6.63 5.48 14.95
N ALA A 171 -6.45 5.76 13.66
CA ALA A 171 -6.58 7.12 13.14
C ALA A 171 -8.03 7.61 13.32
N PRO A 172 -8.23 8.88 13.71
CA PRO A 172 -9.57 9.42 13.94
C PRO A 172 -10.35 9.69 12.64
N LYS A 173 -9.66 9.75 11.49
CA LYS A 173 -10.22 10.01 10.17
C LYS A 173 -9.52 9.16 9.12
N ASN A 174 -10.19 8.97 7.99
CA ASN A 174 -9.61 8.33 6.83
C ASN A 174 -8.52 9.24 6.20
N GLY A 175 -7.56 8.64 5.51
CA GLY A 175 -6.70 9.38 4.59
C GLY A 175 -7.46 9.76 3.32
N ARG A 176 -7.02 10.80 2.61
CA ARG A 176 -7.77 11.33 1.47
C ARG A 176 -7.96 10.34 0.32
N GLU A 177 -6.96 9.52 0.04
CA GLU A 177 -7.10 8.47 -0.98
C GLU A 177 -8.17 7.44 -0.60
N LEU A 178 -8.24 7.05 0.68
CA LEU A 178 -9.28 6.14 1.16
C LEU A 178 -10.67 6.79 1.07
N GLU A 179 -10.79 8.09 1.34
CA GLU A 179 -12.04 8.83 1.17
C GLU A 179 -12.49 8.84 -0.30
N VAL A 180 -11.58 9.09 -1.24
CA VAL A 180 -11.87 9.04 -2.68
C VAL A 180 -12.34 7.64 -3.08
N LEU A 181 -11.61 6.58 -2.73
CA LEU A 181 -12.03 5.20 -3.06
C LEU A 181 -13.44 4.87 -2.53
N LEU A 182 -13.76 5.31 -1.31
CA LEU A 182 -15.08 5.11 -0.72
C LEU A 182 -16.16 5.92 -1.44
N GLN A 183 -15.87 7.15 -1.88
CA GLN A 183 -16.79 7.97 -2.68
C GLN A 183 -17.01 7.37 -4.08
N LEU A 184 -15.99 6.76 -4.67
CA LEU A 184 -16.10 6.02 -5.93
C LEU A 184 -16.94 4.74 -5.81
N GLY A 185 -17.32 4.33 -4.59
CA GLY A 185 -18.15 3.15 -4.36
C GLY A 185 -17.36 1.85 -4.12
N ALA A 186 -16.04 1.91 -3.94
CA ALA A 186 -15.21 0.74 -3.69
C ALA A 186 -15.54 0.09 -2.32
N VAL A 187 -15.36 -1.22 -2.22
CA VAL A 187 -15.49 -2.03 -1.01
C VAL A 187 -14.10 -2.32 -0.46
N ILE A 188 -13.70 -1.61 0.60
CA ILE A 188 -12.42 -1.86 1.27
C ILE A 188 -12.63 -2.90 2.36
N TYR A 189 -11.77 -3.91 2.43
CA TYR A 189 -11.99 -5.10 3.27
C TYR A 189 -10.77 -5.55 4.09
N CYS A 190 -9.59 -5.02 3.78
CA CYS A 190 -8.39 -5.23 4.56
C CYS A 190 -7.40 -4.07 4.39
N LYS A 191 -6.43 -4.02 5.31
CA LYS A 191 -5.18 -3.29 5.13
C LYS A 191 -4.03 -4.28 4.95
N THR A 192 -3.06 -3.94 4.12
CA THR A 192 -1.99 -4.89 3.77
C THR A 192 -0.65 -4.59 4.43
N ASN A 193 0.12 -5.67 4.59
CA ASN A 193 1.36 -5.73 5.36
C ASN A 193 2.51 -4.89 4.77
N ILE A 194 3.30 -4.31 5.68
CA ILE A 194 4.33 -3.30 5.44
C ILE A 194 5.59 -3.62 6.26
N PRO A 195 6.77 -3.10 5.91
CA PRO A 195 7.93 -3.17 6.78
C PRO A 195 7.85 -2.14 7.91
N GLN A 196 8.59 -2.40 8.99
CA GLN A 196 8.85 -1.39 10.02
C GLN A 196 9.43 -0.14 9.36
N SER A 197 8.92 1.04 9.73
CA SER A 197 9.21 2.37 9.15
C SER A 197 8.79 2.65 7.70
N LEU A 198 8.35 1.66 6.92
CA LEU A 198 8.11 1.77 5.46
C LEU A 198 9.36 1.91 4.56
N LEU A 199 10.57 1.98 5.11
CA LEU A 199 11.83 2.14 4.36
C LEU A 199 12.61 0.82 4.25
N MET A 200 12.02 -0.15 3.56
CA MET A 200 12.64 -1.45 3.27
C MET A 200 12.06 -2.02 1.97
N SER A 201 12.87 -2.73 1.18
CA SER A 201 12.44 -3.43 -0.05
C SER A 201 11.78 -4.79 0.21
N ASP A 202 11.28 -4.99 1.43
CA ASP A 202 10.59 -6.17 1.94
C ASP A 202 9.43 -5.69 2.84
N SER A 203 8.58 -6.60 3.32
CA SER A 203 7.45 -6.30 4.21
C SER A 203 7.50 -7.17 5.46
N TYR A 204 8.39 -6.81 6.39
CA TYR A 204 8.50 -7.44 7.72
C TYR A 204 8.43 -6.39 8.83
N HIS A 205 7.62 -6.67 9.85
CA HIS A 205 7.64 -5.93 11.10
C HIS A 205 7.29 -6.84 12.28
N HIS A 206 7.61 -6.39 13.49
CA HIS A 206 7.49 -7.22 14.69
C HIS A 206 6.05 -7.56 15.09
N VAL A 207 5.03 -6.81 14.64
CA VAL A 207 3.63 -7.07 14.99
C VAL A 207 3.10 -8.28 14.21
N PHE A 208 2.98 -8.19 12.87
CA PHE A 208 2.35 -9.25 12.06
C PHE A 208 3.35 -10.21 11.41
N GLY A 209 4.64 -9.94 11.46
CA GLY A 209 5.66 -10.78 10.83
C GLY A 209 5.82 -10.47 9.35
N GLN A 210 6.31 -11.44 8.59
CA GLN A 210 6.71 -11.25 7.20
C GLN A 210 5.56 -11.52 6.23
N SER A 211 5.40 -10.65 5.25
CA SER A 211 4.67 -10.96 4.04
C SER A 211 5.60 -11.65 3.03
N VAL A 212 5.21 -12.82 2.54
CA VAL A 212 5.99 -13.61 1.57
C VAL A 212 5.32 -13.66 0.20
N ASN A 213 6.09 -14.01 -0.82
CA ASN A 213 5.63 -14.11 -2.20
C ASN A 213 4.63 -15.28 -2.37
N PRO A 214 3.41 -15.05 -2.88
CA PRO A 214 2.42 -16.11 -3.08
C PRO A 214 2.82 -17.17 -4.12
N PHE A 215 3.69 -16.87 -5.08
CA PHE A 215 4.18 -17.84 -6.07
C PHE A 215 5.31 -18.71 -5.52
N ASN A 216 6.05 -18.20 -4.52
CA ASN A 216 7.07 -18.95 -3.80
C ASN A 216 7.25 -18.37 -2.39
N ARG A 217 6.66 -19.04 -1.40
CA ARG A 217 6.63 -18.61 0.01
C ARG A 217 8.01 -18.54 0.68
N ASN A 218 9.05 -19.05 0.03
CA ASN A 218 10.44 -18.91 0.50
C ASN A 218 11.09 -17.58 0.04
N LEU A 219 10.37 -16.75 -0.71
CA LEU A 219 10.84 -15.47 -1.22
C LEU A 219 10.03 -14.31 -0.63
N ILE A 220 10.65 -13.12 -0.58
CA ILE A 220 10.00 -11.89 -0.12
C ILE A 220 8.90 -11.46 -1.09
N SER A 221 7.82 -10.85 -0.58
CA SER A 221 6.80 -10.22 -1.43
C SER A 221 7.25 -8.89 -2.04
N GLY A 222 8.39 -8.36 -1.58
CA GLY A 222 8.90 -7.03 -1.90
C GLY A 222 8.41 -6.00 -0.90
N GLY A 223 8.73 -4.73 -1.11
CA GLY A 223 8.36 -3.70 -0.16
C GLY A 223 8.60 -2.29 -0.67
N SER A 224 8.04 -1.29 0.00
CA SER A 224 7.30 -1.42 1.27
C SER A 224 5.81 -1.77 1.13
N SER A 225 5.27 -1.90 -0.09
CA SER A 225 3.88 -2.35 -0.34
C SER A 225 3.81 -3.86 -0.61
N GLY A 226 4.58 -4.66 0.12
CA GLY A 226 4.69 -6.11 -0.10
C GLY A 226 3.38 -6.86 0.11
N GLY A 227 2.59 -6.46 1.12
CA GLY A 227 1.26 -7.03 1.34
C GLY A 227 0.31 -6.79 0.16
N GLU A 228 0.29 -5.57 -0.41
CA GLU A 228 -0.47 -5.29 -1.65
C GLU A 228 0.00 -6.16 -2.79
N GLY A 229 1.34 -6.26 -2.97
CA GLY A 229 1.93 -7.12 -3.99
C GLY A 229 1.45 -8.57 -3.84
N ALA A 230 1.65 -9.17 -2.67
CA ALA A 230 1.26 -10.55 -2.40
C ALA A 230 -0.25 -10.77 -2.57
N LEU A 231 -1.08 -9.83 -2.10
CA LEU A 231 -2.52 -9.97 -2.15
C LEU A 231 -3.08 -9.83 -3.57
N VAL A 232 -2.66 -8.81 -4.32
CA VAL A 232 -3.04 -8.64 -5.73
C VAL A 232 -2.44 -9.78 -6.54
N GLY A 233 -1.15 -10.11 -6.39
CA GLY A 233 -0.50 -11.22 -7.09
C GLY A 233 -1.20 -12.58 -6.89
N GLY A 234 -1.68 -12.85 -5.67
CA GLY A 234 -2.49 -14.02 -5.35
C GLY A 234 -3.95 -13.97 -5.82
N ARG A 235 -4.35 -12.88 -6.47
CA ARG A 235 -5.72 -12.53 -6.89
C ARG A 235 -6.71 -12.38 -5.75
N GLY A 236 -6.22 -12.18 -4.52
CA GLY A 236 -7.06 -11.87 -3.37
C GLY A 236 -7.63 -10.45 -3.42
N SER A 237 -7.06 -9.58 -4.27
CA SER A 237 -7.56 -8.26 -4.63
C SER A 237 -7.44 -8.05 -6.14
N ILE A 238 -8.35 -7.29 -6.75
CA ILE A 238 -8.30 -6.94 -8.18
C ILE A 238 -7.58 -5.61 -8.43
N LEU A 239 -7.59 -4.72 -7.44
CA LEU A 239 -6.93 -3.43 -7.43
C LEU A 239 -6.40 -3.17 -6.02
N GLY A 240 -5.10 -2.90 -5.94
CA GLY A 240 -4.42 -2.58 -4.70
C GLY A 240 -3.83 -1.18 -4.70
N MET A 241 -3.86 -0.48 -3.57
CA MET A 241 -3.28 0.86 -3.42
C MET A 241 -2.05 0.84 -2.51
N GLY A 242 -0.89 1.10 -3.11
CA GLY A 242 0.39 1.21 -2.40
C GLY A 242 0.93 2.64 -2.35
N THR A 243 2.13 2.79 -1.80
CA THR A 243 2.88 4.06 -1.79
C THR A 243 4.32 3.86 -2.23
N ASP A 244 4.90 4.84 -2.92
CA ASP A 244 6.22 4.78 -3.53
C ASP A 244 7.02 6.06 -3.24
N ILE A 245 8.26 5.90 -2.79
CA ILE A 245 9.25 6.98 -2.59
C ILE A 245 10.63 6.57 -3.14
N GLY A 246 10.95 5.28 -3.08
CA GLY A 246 12.19 4.68 -3.58
C GLY A 246 11.99 3.36 -4.31
N GLY A 247 10.76 3.03 -4.72
CA GLY A 247 10.41 1.78 -5.40
C GLY A 247 9.25 1.02 -4.78
N SER A 248 8.64 1.52 -3.72
CA SER A 248 7.75 0.74 -2.86
C SER A 248 6.44 0.25 -3.48
N VAL A 249 6.05 0.72 -4.67
CA VAL A 249 5.00 0.10 -5.50
C VAL A 249 5.62 -0.73 -6.63
N ARG A 250 6.69 -0.21 -7.23
CA ARG A 250 7.38 -0.83 -8.37
C ARG A 250 8.03 -2.18 -8.04
N ILE A 251 8.72 -2.28 -6.90
CA ILE A 251 9.43 -3.47 -6.40
C ILE A 251 8.46 -4.62 -6.16
N PRO A 252 7.44 -4.51 -5.28
CA PRO A 252 6.52 -5.62 -5.05
C PRO A 252 5.78 -6.01 -6.34
N ALA A 253 5.35 -5.05 -7.14
CA ALA A 253 4.69 -5.37 -8.41
C ALA A 253 5.59 -6.16 -9.38
N CYS A 254 6.89 -5.83 -9.48
CA CYS A 254 7.85 -6.57 -10.28
C CYS A 254 8.02 -8.02 -9.79
N LEU A 255 8.08 -8.25 -8.47
CA LEU A 255 8.24 -9.58 -7.90
C LEU A 255 6.99 -10.47 -8.05
N GLN A 256 5.82 -9.85 -8.29
CA GLN A 256 4.54 -10.54 -8.44
C GLN A 256 4.00 -10.57 -9.89
N GLY A 257 4.75 -10.01 -10.85
CA GLY A 257 4.32 -9.95 -12.26
C GLY A 257 3.10 -9.05 -12.50
N LEU A 258 3.01 -7.93 -11.78
CA LEU A 258 1.87 -7.00 -11.82
C LEU A 258 2.15 -5.75 -12.66
N TYR A 259 1.07 -5.18 -13.18
CA TYR A 259 1.05 -3.81 -13.69
C TYR A 259 0.94 -2.84 -12.52
N ARG A 260 1.57 -1.67 -12.66
CA ARG A 260 1.61 -0.64 -11.62
C ARG A 260 1.98 0.70 -12.20
N LEU A 261 1.62 1.77 -11.49
CA LEU A 261 2.07 3.12 -11.79
C LEU A 261 2.62 3.79 -10.52
N CYS A 262 3.81 4.38 -10.64
CA CYS A 262 4.31 5.40 -9.72
C CYS A 262 4.05 6.75 -10.39
N PRO A 263 2.96 7.46 -10.04
CA PRO A 263 2.59 8.67 -10.74
C PRO A 263 3.47 9.85 -10.32
N THR A 264 3.40 10.95 -11.06
CA THR A 264 3.97 12.23 -10.64
C THR A 264 3.39 12.65 -9.29
N ILE A 265 4.21 13.29 -8.46
CA ILE A 265 3.78 13.87 -7.17
C ILE A 265 2.55 14.75 -7.36
N GLY A 266 1.59 14.64 -6.44
CA GLY A 266 0.34 15.40 -6.51
C GLY A 266 -0.66 14.90 -7.55
N ARG A 267 -0.41 13.79 -8.27
CA ARG A 267 -1.41 13.26 -9.21
C ARG A 267 -2.53 12.47 -8.54
N VAL A 268 -2.22 11.77 -7.46
CA VAL A 268 -3.15 10.99 -6.64
C VAL A 268 -3.15 11.61 -5.24
N PRO A 269 -4.33 11.84 -4.61
CA PRO A 269 -4.44 12.24 -3.21
C PRO A 269 -3.50 11.44 -2.32
N PHE A 270 -2.82 12.15 -1.43
CA PHE A 270 -1.84 11.54 -0.54
C PHE A 270 -2.00 11.98 0.90
N LEU A 271 -2.81 13.00 1.19
CA LEU A 271 -2.86 13.59 2.54
C LEU A 271 -3.29 12.53 3.54
N LYS A 272 -2.33 12.12 4.36
CA LYS A 272 -2.56 11.24 5.51
C LYS A 272 -3.50 11.96 6.46
N SER A 273 -4.31 11.20 7.20
CA SER A 273 -5.12 11.73 8.28
C SER A 273 -4.23 12.49 9.26
N ALA A 274 -4.23 13.83 9.18
CA ALA A 274 -3.32 14.73 9.90
C ALA A 274 -3.44 14.65 11.44
N GLU A 275 -4.38 13.86 11.95
CA GLU A 275 -4.78 13.80 13.35
C GLU A 275 -4.34 12.50 14.08
N ALA A 276 -3.78 11.50 13.39
CA ALA A 276 -3.37 10.23 14.03
C ALA A 276 -2.21 10.38 15.04
N CYS A 277 -1.53 11.53 15.07
CA CYS A 277 -0.38 11.78 15.94
C CYS A 277 -0.68 12.62 17.21
N THR A 278 -1.94 12.88 17.56
CA THR A 278 -2.28 13.80 18.67
C THR A 278 -2.67 13.15 20.00
N ARG A 279 -2.62 11.83 20.18
CA ARG A 279 -3.14 11.18 21.41
C ARG A 279 -2.19 10.30 22.23
N ARG A 280 -1.04 10.87 22.60
CA ARG A 280 -0.38 10.65 23.91
C ARG A 280 0.22 11.99 24.34
N SER A 281 -0.05 12.63 25.47
CA SER A 281 -0.96 12.55 26.62
C SER A 281 -0.76 13.89 27.37
N SER A 282 -1.63 14.26 28.30
CA SER A 282 -1.37 15.14 29.47
C SER A 282 -0.05 15.96 29.51
N GLU A 283 -0.18 17.29 29.58
CA GLU A 283 0.75 18.28 30.17
C GLU A 283 2.19 18.38 29.66
N THR A 284 2.61 17.60 28.66
CA THR A 284 3.91 17.77 27.98
C THR A 284 3.70 18.19 26.52
N GLU A 285 2.97 19.28 26.34
CA GLU A 285 2.38 19.70 25.07
C GLU A 285 3.30 20.58 24.18
N GLN A 286 4.57 20.79 24.54
CA GLN A 286 5.38 21.83 23.88
C GLN A 286 6.61 21.35 23.07
N LEU A 287 7.06 20.09 23.17
CA LEU A 287 8.23 19.62 22.39
C LEU A 287 7.99 18.47 21.40
N SER A 288 6.86 17.77 21.47
CA SER A 288 6.52 16.68 20.53
C SER A 288 5.66 17.12 19.34
N HIS A 289 5.19 18.37 19.35
CA HIS A 289 4.16 18.87 18.44
C HIS A 289 4.65 19.24 17.02
N THR A 290 5.96 19.27 16.79
CA THR A 290 6.58 19.80 15.55
C THR A 290 7.19 18.73 14.63
N HIS A 291 7.48 17.51 15.11
CA HIS A 291 8.33 16.59 14.32
C HIS A 291 7.58 15.66 13.35
N ARG A 292 6.25 15.48 13.52
CA ARG A 292 5.45 14.59 12.64
C ARG A 292 4.46 15.33 11.72
N ARG A 293 4.07 16.56 12.06
CA ARG A 293 3.21 17.40 11.20
C ARG A 293 3.98 18.10 10.08
N ASP A 294 5.26 18.41 10.33
CA ASP A 294 6.08 19.24 9.45
C ASP A 294 7.27 18.49 8.85
N GLN A 295 7.17 17.16 8.68
CA GLN A 295 8.14 16.46 7.85
C GLN A 295 7.88 16.86 6.40
N GLU A 296 8.40 18.02 6.00
CA GLU A 296 8.57 18.38 4.61
C GLU A 296 9.46 17.31 3.99
N TYR A 297 8.84 16.38 3.28
CA TYR A 297 9.57 15.42 2.49
C TYR A 297 10.38 16.17 1.43
N ILE A 298 11.70 16.11 1.52
CA ILE A 298 12.59 16.61 0.46
C ILE A 298 12.28 15.85 -0.84
N VAL A 299 12.07 14.53 -0.74
CA VAL A 299 11.57 13.67 -1.82
C VAL A 299 10.14 13.21 -1.48
N PRO A 300 9.10 13.81 -2.07
CA PRO A 300 7.72 13.49 -1.72
C PRO A 300 7.31 12.07 -2.16
N PRO A 301 6.71 11.27 -1.26
CA PRO A 301 6.11 9.99 -1.64
C PRO A 301 4.82 10.19 -2.47
N VAL A 302 4.46 9.17 -3.23
CA VAL A 302 3.23 9.12 -4.02
C VAL A 302 2.40 7.88 -3.70
N ALA A 303 1.09 7.95 -3.89
CA ALA A 303 0.21 6.79 -3.90
C ALA A 303 0.12 6.22 -5.33
N GLY A 304 0.04 4.91 -5.47
CA GLY A 304 0.04 4.25 -6.77
C GLY A 304 -0.69 2.91 -6.78
N PRO A 305 -1.43 2.59 -7.87
CA PRO A 305 -2.16 1.34 -8.01
C PRO A 305 -1.26 0.16 -8.40
N LEU A 306 -1.67 -1.04 -7.97
CA LEU A 306 -1.16 -2.34 -8.41
C LEU A 306 -2.33 -3.15 -8.99
N THR A 307 -2.15 -3.70 -10.20
CA THR A 307 -3.20 -4.42 -10.94
C THR A 307 -2.62 -5.58 -11.74
N HIS A 308 -3.46 -6.48 -12.23
CA HIS A 308 -3.03 -7.58 -13.10
C HIS A 308 -2.88 -7.21 -14.58
N ASN A 309 -3.46 -6.08 -15.01
CA ASN A 309 -3.49 -5.68 -16.41
C ASN A 309 -3.58 -4.17 -16.56
N LEU A 310 -3.20 -3.70 -17.75
CA LEU A 310 -3.24 -2.30 -18.13
C LEU A 310 -4.68 -1.75 -18.16
N SER A 311 -5.67 -2.55 -18.60
CA SER A 311 -7.08 -2.14 -18.67
C SER A 311 -7.62 -1.64 -17.32
N THR A 312 -7.36 -2.38 -16.24
CA THR A 312 -7.74 -1.99 -14.88
C THR A 312 -6.93 -0.80 -14.38
N LEU A 313 -5.64 -0.72 -14.72
CA LEU A 313 -4.78 0.41 -14.36
C LEU A 313 -5.28 1.71 -14.98
N GLU A 314 -5.59 1.69 -16.28
CA GLU A 314 -6.14 2.82 -17.02
C GLU A 314 -7.54 3.17 -16.54
N TYR A 315 -8.40 2.18 -16.31
CA TYR A 315 -9.74 2.41 -15.76
C TYR A 315 -9.68 3.13 -14.41
N TYR A 316 -8.81 2.66 -13.51
CA TYR A 316 -8.67 3.29 -12.20
C TYR A 316 -8.23 4.75 -12.35
N LEU A 317 -7.16 5.03 -13.09
CA LEU A 317 -6.63 6.38 -13.20
C LEU A 317 -7.54 7.33 -13.99
N ASP A 318 -8.05 6.90 -15.14
CA ASP A 318 -8.85 7.73 -16.05
C ASP A 318 -10.32 7.73 -15.65
N ASP A 319 -11.01 6.63 -15.94
CA ASP A 319 -12.47 6.55 -15.90
C ASP A 319 -13.04 6.58 -14.48
N SER A 320 -12.22 6.27 -13.46
CA SER A 320 -12.64 6.28 -12.05
C SER A 320 -12.10 7.45 -11.25
N HIS A 321 -10.79 7.66 -11.20
CA HIS A 321 -10.16 8.47 -10.17
C HIS A 321 -10.04 9.92 -10.59
N LEU A 322 -9.39 10.20 -11.72
CA LEU A 322 -9.18 11.58 -12.20
C LEU A 322 -10.41 12.18 -12.86
N SER A 323 -11.37 11.35 -13.30
CA SER A 323 -12.65 11.81 -13.85
C SER A 323 -13.60 12.39 -12.79
N THR A 324 -13.36 12.12 -11.51
CA THR A 324 -14.23 12.53 -10.39
C THR A 324 -13.62 13.64 -9.53
N SER A 325 -12.70 14.44 -10.08
CA SER A 325 -12.11 15.60 -9.39
C SER A 325 -11.55 15.32 -7.99
N PRO A 326 -10.59 14.39 -7.83
CA PRO A 326 -10.07 13.98 -6.52
C PRO A 326 -9.34 15.12 -5.77
N TRP A 327 -8.98 16.19 -6.47
CA TRP A 327 -8.45 17.43 -5.92
C TRP A 327 -9.47 18.22 -5.07
N ASP A 328 -10.77 17.95 -5.20
CA ASP A 328 -11.80 18.52 -4.31
C ASP A 328 -11.74 17.88 -2.91
N VAL A 329 -11.13 16.69 -2.79
CA VAL A 329 -10.92 15.96 -1.53
C VAL A 329 -9.52 16.22 -0.94
N ASP A 330 -8.48 16.22 -1.78
CA ASP A 330 -7.12 16.63 -1.39
C ASP A 330 -6.67 17.84 -2.21
N PRO A 331 -6.70 19.07 -1.66
CA PRO A 331 -6.32 20.28 -2.40
C PRO A 331 -4.82 20.33 -2.78
N ARG A 332 -4.02 19.36 -2.33
CA ARG A 332 -2.61 19.20 -2.75
C ARG A 332 -2.49 18.34 -4.00
N ALA A 333 -3.57 17.69 -4.45
CA ALA A 333 -3.61 17.04 -5.74
C ALA A 333 -3.79 18.09 -6.84
N PHE A 334 -3.05 17.95 -7.93
CA PHE A 334 -3.13 18.87 -9.05
C PHE A 334 -4.41 18.63 -9.85
N PRO A 335 -5.17 19.68 -10.20
CA PRO A 335 -6.42 19.58 -10.96
C PRO A 335 -6.16 19.36 -12.45
N ILE A 336 -5.51 18.25 -12.77
CA ILE A 336 -5.14 17.87 -14.13
C ILE A 336 -5.90 16.59 -14.50
N PRO A 337 -6.95 16.67 -15.32
CA PRO A 337 -7.69 15.50 -15.74
C PRO A 337 -6.82 14.55 -16.57
N TRP A 338 -7.32 13.33 -16.78
CA TRP A 338 -6.68 12.41 -17.72
C TRP A 338 -6.80 12.93 -19.16
N ARG A 339 -5.70 12.93 -19.89
CA ARG A 339 -5.64 13.43 -21.27
C ARG A 339 -5.72 12.24 -22.23
N LYS A 340 -6.94 11.76 -22.52
CA LYS A 340 -7.18 10.56 -23.34
C LYS A 340 -6.40 10.55 -24.65
N GLY A 341 -6.36 11.66 -25.37
CA GLY A 341 -5.60 11.77 -26.63
C GLY A 341 -4.08 11.61 -26.51
N LEU A 342 -3.49 11.77 -25.32
CA LEU A 342 -2.06 11.47 -25.07
C LEU A 342 -1.82 10.01 -24.65
N ALA A 343 -2.86 9.32 -24.16
CA ALA A 343 -2.79 7.91 -23.79
C ALA A 343 -3.04 6.98 -24.99
N GLU A 344 -3.64 7.50 -26.07
CA GLU A 344 -3.80 6.77 -27.33
C GLU A 344 -2.45 6.36 -27.93
N PRO A 345 -2.40 5.22 -28.68
CA PRO A 345 -1.21 4.83 -29.42
C PRO A 345 -0.68 6.00 -30.27
N PRO A 346 0.62 6.31 -30.18
CA PRO A 346 1.17 7.51 -30.76
C PRO A 346 1.10 7.44 -32.29
N LYS A 347 0.56 8.50 -32.92
CA LYS A 347 0.47 8.62 -34.38
C LYS A 347 1.83 8.79 -35.05
N LYS A 348 2.82 9.28 -34.31
CA LYS A 348 4.22 9.41 -34.74
C LYS A 348 5.07 8.37 -34.02
N PRO A 349 6.13 7.83 -34.65
CA PRO A 349 7.08 6.97 -33.95
C PRO A 349 7.64 7.65 -32.70
N LEU A 350 7.64 6.93 -31.58
CA LEU A 350 8.28 7.39 -30.34
C LEU A 350 9.80 7.23 -30.47
N LYS A 351 10.53 8.23 -29.99
CA LYS A 351 11.95 8.07 -29.64
C LYS A 351 12.02 7.44 -28.26
N LEU A 352 12.68 6.29 -28.16
CA LEU A 352 12.74 5.53 -26.91
C LEU A 352 14.18 5.49 -26.40
N ALA A 353 14.38 5.95 -25.17
CA ALA A 353 15.63 5.74 -24.47
C ALA A 353 15.54 4.45 -23.62
N TYR A 354 16.65 3.72 -23.49
CA TYR A 354 16.75 2.57 -22.59
C TYR A 354 17.99 2.67 -21.71
N ILE A 355 17.93 2.05 -20.55
CA ILE A 355 19.03 1.92 -19.61
C ILE A 355 19.25 0.42 -19.37
N PHE A 356 20.46 -0.08 -19.58
CA PHE A 356 20.82 -1.46 -19.19
C PHE A 356 21.45 -1.51 -17.79
N ASP A 357 22.39 -0.62 -17.54
CA ASP A 357 23.10 -0.49 -16.27
C ASP A 357 22.96 0.96 -15.83
N ASP A 358 22.40 1.17 -14.64
CA ASP A 358 22.22 2.51 -14.08
C ASP A 358 23.51 3.06 -13.46
N GLY A 359 24.60 2.29 -13.46
CA GLY A 359 25.87 2.64 -12.86
C GLY A 359 25.88 2.57 -11.33
N VAL A 360 24.78 2.12 -10.71
CA VAL A 360 24.59 2.05 -9.25
C VAL A 360 24.31 0.62 -8.81
N VAL A 361 23.30 -0.03 -9.40
CA VAL A 361 22.90 -1.41 -9.12
C VAL A 361 22.87 -2.21 -10.42
N LYS A 362 23.88 -3.06 -10.58
CA LYS A 362 24.00 -3.91 -11.77
C LYS A 362 22.84 -4.93 -11.83
N PRO A 363 22.15 -5.07 -12.97
CA PRO A 363 21.08 -6.04 -13.11
C PRO A 363 21.60 -7.48 -13.05
N GLN A 364 20.82 -8.36 -12.44
CA GLN A 364 21.05 -9.81 -12.45
C GLN A 364 20.98 -10.36 -13.89
N PRO A 365 21.73 -11.43 -14.24
CA PRO A 365 21.77 -11.95 -15.61
C PRO A 365 20.39 -12.24 -16.24
N PRO A 366 19.39 -12.81 -15.54
CA PRO A 366 18.06 -13.02 -16.12
C PRO A 366 17.33 -11.72 -16.47
N VAL A 367 17.47 -10.69 -15.63
CA VAL A 367 16.87 -9.37 -15.84
C VAL A 367 17.53 -8.68 -17.03
N ALA A 368 18.86 -8.69 -17.07
CA ALA A 368 19.64 -8.10 -18.17
C ALA A 368 19.32 -8.77 -19.52
N ARG A 369 19.11 -10.09 -19.53
CA ARG A 369 18.66 -10.82 -20.73
C ARG A 369 17.29 -10.36 -21.20
N ILE A 370 16.30 -10.29 -20.31
CA ILE A 370 14.94 -9.87 -20.66
C ILE A 370 14.94 -8.42 -21.18
N MET A 371 15.69 -7.52 -20.55
CA MET A 371 15.83 -6.15 -21.02
C MET A 371 16.38 -6.10 -22.45
N ARG A 372 17.41 -6.91 -22.76
CA ARG A 372 17.98 -7.00 -24.11
C ARG A 372 16.95 -7.51 -25.12
N GLU A 373 16.23 -8.57 -24.78
CA GLU A 373 15.17 -9.12 -25.64
C GLU A 373 14.08 -8.09 -25.95
N VAL A 374 13.68 -7.29 -24.95
CA VAL A 374 12.68 -6.22 -25.15
C VAL A 374 13.22 -5.13 -26.08
N VAL A 375 14.44 -4.66 -25.85
CA VAL A 375 15.08 -3.65 -26.70
C VAL A 375 15.19 -4.13 -28.15
N GLU A 376 15.66 -5.36 -28.38
CA GLU A 376 15.80 -5.91 -29.73
C GLU A 376 14.45 -6.08 -30.44
N LYS A 377 13.41 -6.56 -29.73
CA LYS A 377 12.06 -6.63 -30.29
C LYS A 377 11.49 -5.25 -30.66
N LEU A 378 11.77 -4.23 -29.85
CA LEU A 378 11.30 -2.89 -30.12
C LEU A 378 12.10 -2.20 -31.25
N LYS A 379 13.41 -2.47 -31.39
CA LYS A 379 14.21 -2.02 -32.54
C LYS A 379 13.70 -2.65 -33.84
N ALA A 380 13.33 -3.92 -33.82
CA ALA A 380 12.82 -4.63 -35.00
C ALA A 380 11.51 -4.05 -35.57
N VAL A 381 10.71 -3.35 -34.76
CA VAL A 381 9.51 -2.63 -35.24
C VAL A 381 9.81 -1.21 -35.75
N GLY A 382 11.07 -0.90 -36.06
CA GLY A 382 11.49 0.34 -36.73
C GLY A 382 11.51 1.58 -35.84
N ARG A 383 11.60 1.40 -34.51
CA ARG A 383 11.68 2.52 -33.55
C ARG A 383 13.13 2.94 -33.33
N GLU A 384 13.34 4.26 -33.22
CA GLU A 384 14.64 4.83 -32.85
C GLU A 384 14.90 4.56 -31.35
N PHE A 385 16.06 3.97 -31.06
CA PHE A 385 16.48 3.65 -29.69
C PHE A 385 17.79 4.35 -29.34
N ILE A 386 17.82 4.95 -28.16
CA ILE A 386 18.99 5.64 -27.61
C ILE A 386 19.36 4.97 -26.30
N GLU A 387 20.61 4.56 -26.15
CA GLU A 387 21.12 4.18 -24.83
C GLU A 387 21.31 5.44 -24.00
N TRP A 388 20.61 5.53 -22.88
CA TRP A 388 20.58 6.73 -22.06
C TRP A 388 21.85 6.86 -21.21
N ASP A 389 22.41 8.08 -21.12
CA ASP A 389 23.56 8.35 -20.26
C ASP A 389 23.14 8.34 -18.78
N THR A 390 23.73 7.44 -18.01
CA THR A 390 23.48 7.25 -16.58
C THR A 390 24.54 7.90 -15.69
N SER A 391 25.42 8.72 -16.24
CA SER A 391 26.50 9.42 -15.51
C SER A 391 26.03 10.16 -14.25
N LEU A 392 24.81 10.70 -14.27
CA LEU A 392 24.21 11.45 -13.16
C LEU A 392 23.49 10.58 -12.11
N HIS A 393 23.27 9.29 -12.35
CA HIS A 393 22.48 8.45 -11.45
C HIS A 393 23.16 8.23 -10.09
N LYS A 394 24.49 8.09 -10.06
CA LYS A 394 25.24 7.98 -8.80
C LYS A 394 25.01 9.19 -7.88
N GLU A 395 25.01 10.37 -8.47
CA GLU A 395 24.75 11.63 -7.77
C GLU A 395 23.29 11.72 -7.33
N GLY A 396 22.34 11.36 -8.20
CA GLY A 396 20.92 11.31 -7.85
C GLY A 396 20.63 10.37 -6.68
N VAL A 397 21.26 9.18 -6.65
CA VAL A 397 21.12 8.24 -5.53
C VAL A 397 21.76 8.77 -4.25
N ARG A 398 22.91 9.44 -4.34
CA ARG A 398 23.54 10.12 -3.19
C ARG A 398 22.59 11.16 -2.58
N LEU A 399 22.04 12.05 -3.41
CA LEU A 399 21.09 13.08 -2.99
C LEU A 399 19.81 12.47 -2.41
N TRP A 400 19.30 11.39 -3.00
CA TRP A 400 18.15 10.67 -2.47
C TRP A 400 18.43 10.12 -1.06
N TYR A 401 19.59 9.50 -0.83
CA TYR A 401 19.99 9.03 0.50
C TYR A 401 20.13 10.19 1.50
N GLU A 402 20.76 11.30 1.12
CA GLU A 402 20.86 12.49 1.98
C GLU A 402 19.47 13.01 2.37
N ALA A 403 18.54 13.03 1.42
CA ALA A 403 17.17 13.48 1.64
C ALA A 403 16.38 12.57 2.59
N VAL A 404 16.41 11.24 2.39
CA VAL A 404 15.59 10.30 3.18
C VAL A 404 16.21 9.99 4.54
N LEU A 405 17.52 10.18 4.72
CA LEU A 405 18.23 9.97 5.99
C LEU A 405 18.37 11.26 6.83
N ALA A 406 17.83 12.39 6.36
CA ALA A 406 18.01 13.73 6.92
C ALA A 406 17.53 13.90 8.38
N ASP A 407 16.70 12.99 8.89
CA ASP A 407 16.29 12.99 10.31
C ASP A 407 17.34 12.34 11.23
N GLY A 408 18.44 11.83 10.66
CA GLY A 408 19.50 11.14 11.38
C GLY A 408 19.01 9.89 12.11
N GLY A 409 17.92 9.27 11.66
CA GLY A 409 17.25 8.11 12.29
C GLY A 409 16.53 8.44 13.60
N LYS A 410 16.37 9.72 13.94
CA LYS A 410 15.74 10.14 15.19
C LYS A 410 14.32 9.59 15.30
N GLY A 411 13.51 9.66 14.24
CA GLY A 411 12.13 9.17 14.28
C GLY A 411 12.04 7.67 14.57
N CYS A 412 12.96 6.88 14.01
CA CYS A 412 13.06 5.45 14.28
C CYS A 412 13.47 5.18 15.73
N ARG A 413 14.49 5.88 16.25
CA ARG A 413 14.92 5.76 17.66
C ARG A 413 13.81 6.14 18.64
N ASP A 414 13.08 7.22 18.36
CA ASP A 414 11.96 7.67 19.19
C ASP A 414 10.86 6.59 19.25
N ASN A 415 10.53 5.95 18.13
CA ASN A 415 9.52 4.87 18.10
C ASN A 415 10.01 3.61 18.84
N CYS A 416 11.28 3.21 18.66
CA CYS A 416 11.88 2.13 19.44
C CYS A 416 11.81 2.41 20.95
N ALA A 417 12.08 3.65 21.37
CA ALA A 417 12.10 4.06 22.77
C ALA A 417 10.71 4.03 23.45
N LEU A 418 9.60 3.98 22.69
CA LEU A 418 8.25 3.93 23.25
C LEU A 418 8.03 2.71 24.16
N ILE A 419 8.64 1.58 23.79
CA ILE A 419 8.39 0.24 24.38
C ILE A 419 9.60 -0.70 24.28
N GLY A 420 10.74 -0.25 23.74
CA GLY A 420 11.96 -1.04 23.61
C GLY A 420 11.94 -2.08 22.49
N GLU A 421 11.12 -1.92 21.44
CA GLU A 421 11.22 -2.77 20.25
C GLU A 421 12.51 -2.44 19.46
N PRO A 422 13.26 -3.44 18.96
CA PRO A 422 14.46 -3.20 18.18
C PRO A 422 14.14 -2.76 16.74
N LEU A 423 15.15 -2.22 16.06
CA LEU A 423 15.10 -2.02 14.62
C LEU A 423 15.40 -3.31 13.87
N ILE A 424 14.71 -3.49 12.76
CA ILE A 424 14.93 -4.61 11.85
C ILE A 424 16.13 -4.35 10.95
N GLN A 425 16.96 -5.38 10.77
CA GLN A 425 18.11 -5.33 9.88
C GLN A 425 17.67 -5.19 8.41
N GLY A 426 18.39 -4.37 7.64
CA GLY A 426 18.12 -4.15 6.20
C GLY A 426 17.17 -2.99 5.92
N MET A 427 16.67 -2.31 6.96
CA MET A 427 15.97 -1.04 6.80
C MET A 427 16.94 0.09 6.41
N VAL A 428 16.44 1.03 5.60
CA VAL A 428 17.14 2.29 5.29
C VAL A 428 16.82 3.29 6.41
N VAL A 429 17.75 3.43 7.37
CA VAL A 429 17.61 4.30 8.55
C VAL A 429 18.87 5.13 8.72
N GLY A 430 18.70 6.42 9.01
CA GLY A 430 19.82 7.34 9.23
C GLY A 430 20.53 7.10 10.57
N GLU A 431 21.78 7.52 10.64
CA GLU A 431 22.54 7.67 11.88
C GLU A 431 22.63 9.16 12.25
N GLU A 432 23.11 9.48 13.45
CA GLU A 432 23.25 10.89 13.88
C GLU A 432 24.09 11.73 12.91
N LYS A 433 25.12 11.13 12.28
CA LYS A 433 25.93 11.76 11.23
C LYS A 433 25.16 12.18 9.97
N ASN A 434 23.97 11.62 9.76
CA ASN A 434 23.11 11.94 8.61
C ASN A 434 22.10 13.06 8.93
N PHE A 435 22.04 13.53 10.18
CA PHE A 435 21.13 14.60 10.55
C PHE A 435 21.46 15.87 9.77
N LEU A 436 20.44 16.45 9.14
CA LEU A 436 20.51 17.74 8.47
C LEU A 436 19.60 18.74 9.18
N ASP A 437 20.12 19.91 9.49
CA ASP A 437 19.32 21.04 9.98
C ASP A 437 18.45 21.66 8.87
N ILE A 438 17.62 22.65 9.21
CA ILE A 438 16.69 23.26 8.23
C ILE A 438 17.45 23.88 7.04
N PRO A 439 18.47 24.75 7.23
CA PRO A 439 19.29 25.25 6.14
C PRO A 439 19.93 24.17 5.25
N GLU A 440 20.46 23.10 5.84
CA GLU A 440 21.07 21.99 5.11
C GLU A 440 20.04 21.22 4.27
N ARG A 441 18.85 20.95 4.83
CA ARG A 441 17.73 20.35 4.08
C ARG A 441 17.30 21.23 2.90
N GLN A 442 17.27 22.55 3.08
CA GLN A 442 16.97 23.48 1.99
C GLN A 442 18.03 23.44 0.89
N LYS A 443 19.32 23.30 1.23
CA LYS A 443 20.40 23.14 0.25
C LYS A 443 20.23 21.87 -0.58
N VAL A 444 19.93 20.73 0.05
CA VAL A 444 19.67 19.47 -0.66
C VAL A 444 18.49 19.63 -1.62
N ARG A 445 17.39 20.26 -1.16
CA ARG A 445 16.20 20.54 -1.98
C ARG A 445 16.50 21.45 -3.17
N HIS A 446 17.32 22.48 -3.00
CA HIS A 446 17.70 23.39 -4.09
C HIS A 446 18.68 22.74 -5.07
N HIS A 447 19.60 21.91 -4.58
CA HIS A 447 20.50 21.15 -5.44
C HIS A 447 19.70 20.22 -6.36
N ASP A 448 18.72 19.49 -5.80
CA ASP A 448 17.81 18.61 -6.55
C ASP A 448 17.10 19.38 -7.70
N GLN A 449 16.54 20.56 -7.40
CA GLN A 449 15.88 21.40 -8.42
C GLN A 449 16.82 21.90 -9.52
N LEU A 450 18.06 22.26 -9.20
CA LEU A 450 19.04 22.76 -10.17
C LEU A 450 19.64 21.63 -11.03
N SER A 451 19.78 20.42 -10.49
CA SER A 451 20.19 19.24 -11.27
C SER A 451 19.10 18.81 -12.26
N VAL A 452 17.82 18.88 -11.89
CA VAL A 452 16.70 18.58 -12.80
C VAL A 452 16.61 19.59 -13.95
N ALA A 453 16.97 20.86 -13.73
CA ALA A 453 16.97 21.87 -14.79
C ALA A 453 18.11 21.72 -15.83
N LYS A 454 19.10 20.86 -15.56
CA LYS A 454 20.21 20.55 -16.47
C LYS A 454 20.01 19.27 -17.29
N LEU A 455 19.01 18.46 -16.95
CA LEU A 455 18.51 17.31 -17.70
C LEU A 455 17.44 17.76 -18.69
#